data_AF-A0A4R8DTR2-F1
#
_entry.id   AF-A0A4R8DTR2-F1
#
_cell.length_a   1.000
_cell.length_b   1.000
_cell.length_c   1.000
_cell.angle_alpha   90.00
_cell.angle_beta   90.00
_cell.angle_gamma   90.00
#
_symmetry.space_group_name_H-M   'P 1'
#
loop_
_entity.id
_entity.type
_entity.pdbx_description
1 polymer ?
#
loop_
_entity_poly.entity_id
_entity_poly.type
_entity_poly.pdbx_seq_one_letter_code
_entity_poly.pdbx_strand_id
1 'polypeptide(L)'
;MKMTHLLGNLLLAGVILSGQAGFAQTITGKTAGLDNTPNGKIVKAWYTAWQIRDWNLMTKILADGFTFSSPLDDHININAVKERCWPNAGNIKSVDIRQLIMNGDVVFVIANGYNTAGKFFRNCDYFVLKDGKISSYECFFGPGINYPNSGK
;
A
#
# COMPACT_ATOMS: atom_id res chain seq x y z
N MET A 1 65.85 2.03 27.05
CA MET A 1 65.44 0.62 27.19
C MET A 1 64.00 0.51 26.70
N LYS A 2 63.81 -0.05 25.48
CA LYS A 2 62.59 -0.55 24.76
C LYS A 2 61.30 0.32 24.88
N MET A 3 60.73 0.97 23.86
CA MET A 3 60.51 0.67 22.43
C MET A 3 59.90 -0.71 22.17
N THR A 4 58.56 -0.79 22.20
CA THR A 4 57.67 -1.65 21.37
C THR A 4 56.24 -1.56 21.92
N HIS A 5 55.32 -0.96 21.17
CA HIS A 5 53.98 -1.50 20.84
C HIS A 5 53.26 -0.48 19.94
N LEU A 6 53.73 -0.44 18.69
CA LEU A 6 52.98 -0.01 17.52
C LEU A 6 52.17 -1.24 17.05
N LEU A 7 50.95 -1.00 16.52
CA LEU A 7 50.11 -1.87 15.68
C LEU A 7 48.93 -2.62 16.35
N GLY A 8 47.73 -2.40 15.78
CA GLY A 8 46.51 -3.21 15.89
C GLY A 8 45.52 -2.68 16.93
N ASN A 9 44.53 -1.84 16.61
CA ASN A 9 43.36 -2.23 15.83
C ASN A 9 42.61 -0.99 15.27
N LEU A 10 43.10 -0.42 14.17
CA LEU A 10 42.21 0.13 13.16
C LEU A 10 41.56 -1.06 12.42
N LEU A 11 40.29 -0.93 12.06
CA LEU A 11 39.40 -1.87 11.33
C LEU A 11 38.45 -2.69 12.22
N LEU A 12 37.29 -2.10 12.53
CA LEU A 12 36.02 -2.62 11.99
C LEU A 12 34.90 -1.57 12.18
N ALA A 13 34.87 -0.56 11.30
CA ALA A 13 33.63 0.12 11.00
C ALA A 13 32.77 -0.87 10.20
N GLY A 14 32.07 -1.74 10.91
CA GLY A 14 31.08 -2.65 10.33
C GLY A 14 29.88 -1.83 9.88
N VAL A 15 29.91 -1.37 8.63
CA VAL A 15 28.73 -0.89 7.93
C VAL A 15 27.78 -2.07 7.83
N ILE A 16 26.84 -2.18 8.77
CA ILE A 16 25.66 -3.02 8.58
C ILE A 16 24.75 -2.21 7.64
N LEU A 17 25.07 -2.27 6.35
CA LEU A 17 24.07 -2.12 5.31
C LEU A 17 23.16 -3.33 5.47
N SER A 18 22.15 -3.21 6.32
CA SER A 18 21.02 -4.12 6.33
C SER A 18 20.29 -3.91 5.00
N GLY A 19 20.77 -4.61 3.97
CA GLY A 19 19.94 -4.93 2.83
C GLY A 19 18.79 -5.75 3.37
N GLN A 20 17.68 -5.09 3.71
CA GLN A 20 16.40 -5.78 3.78
C GLN A 20 16.06 -6.16 2.34
N ALA A 21 16.60 -7.29 1.89
CA ALA A 21 16.00 -8.04 0.81
C ALA A 21 14.58 -8.33 1.28
N GLY A 22 13.61 -7.65 0.69
CA GLY A 22 12.19 -7.82 0.99
C GLY A 22 11.81 -9.28 0.74
N PHE A 23 11.78 -10.08 1.80
CA PHE A 23 11.19 -11.41 1.71
C PHE A 23 9.71 -11.20 1.37
N ALA A 24 9.31 -11.63 0.18
CA ALA A 24 7.91 -11.71 -0.19
C ALA A 24 7.25 -12.76 0.73
N GLN A 25 6.73 -12.31 1.87
CA GLN A 25 6.03 -13.16 2.81
C GLN A 25 4.66 -13.53 2.20
N THR A 26 4.42 -14.83 2.00
CA THR A 26 3.08 -15.33 1.70
C THR A 26 2.31 -15.38 3.01
N ILE A 27 1.59 -14.31 3.35
CA ILE A 27 0.78 -14.26 4.56
C ILE A 27 -0.69 -14.39 4.16
N THR A 28 -1.36 -15.42 4.66
CA THR A 28 -2.78 -15.69 4.39
C THR A 28 -3.66 -15.02 5.44
N GLY A 29 -4.57 -14.15 4.99
CA GLY A 29 -5.63 -13.54 5.79
C GLY A 29 -6.06 -12.20 5.19
N LYS A 30 -7.23 -11.68 5.60
CA LYS A 30 -7.90 -10.51 4.97
C LYS A 30 -6.98 -9.30 4.79
N THR A 31 -6.02 -9.09 5.69
CA THR A 31 -4.99 -8.03 5.62
C THR A 31 -3.60 -8.50 6.07
N ALA A 32 -3.38 -9.81 6.07
CA ALA A 32 -2.25 -10.40 6.78
C ALA A 32 -0.91 -9.91 6.18
N GLY A 33 -0.04 -9.39 7.03
CA GLY A 33 1.25 -8.79 6.65
C GLY A 33 1.27 -7.26 6.56
N LEU A 34 0.13 -6.60 6.31
CA LEU A 34 0.09 -5.13 6.33
C LEU A 34 0.33 -4.57 7.74
N ASP A 35 -0.06 -5.26 8.80
CA ASP A 35 0.14 -4.78 10.18
C ASP A 35 1.59 -4.82 10.67
N ASN A 36 2.51 -5.43 9.90
CA ASN A 36 3.89 -5.68 10.32
C ASN A 36 4.77 -4.43 10.33
N THR A 37 4.36 -3.37 9.64
CA THR A 37 5.13 -2.12 9.52
C THR A 37 4.23 -0.90 9.74
N PRO A 38 4.80 0.26 10.13
CA PRO A 38 4.03 1.51 10.20
C PRO A 38 3.34 1.86 8.87
N ASN A 39 4.07 1.78 7.75
CA ASN A 39 3.55 2.06 6.42
C ASN A 39 2.45 1.07 6.01
N GLY A 40 2.61 -0.21 6.33
CA GLY A 40 1.59 -1.20 6.06
C GLY A 40 0.28 -0.97 6.83
N LYS A 41 0.34 -0.46 8.07
CA LYS A 41 -0.87 -0.08 8.83
C LYS A 41 -1.64 1.05 8.16
N ILE A 42 -0.95 2.00 7.54
CA ILE A 42 -1.57 3.07 6.75
C ILE A 42 -2.24 2.50 5.50
N VAL A 43 -1.56 1.61 4.77
CA VAL A 43 -2.14 0.91 3.61
C VAL A 43 -3.33 0.04 4.01
N LYS A 44 -3.30 -0.61 5.18
CA LYS A 44 -4.46 -1.33 5.73
C LYS A 44 -5.63 -0.39 6.01
N ALA A 45 -5.35 0.80 6.55
CA ALA A 45 -6.38 1.81 6.79
C ALA A 45 -7.03 2.29 5.48
N TRP A 46 -6.28 2.36 4.37
CA TRP A 46 -6.84 2.63 3.03
C TRP A 46 -7.91 1.62 2.63
N TYR A 47 -7.58 0.31 2.66
CA TYR A 47 -8.56 -0.74 2.37
C TYR A 47 -9.73 -0.73 3.35
N THR A 48 -9.45 -0.51 4.63
CA THR A 48 -10.49 -0.41 5.67
C THR A 48 -11.47 0.71 5.36
N ALA A 49 -10.98 1.90 5.02
CA ALA A 49 -11.81 3.06 4.69
C ALA A 49 -12.78 2.76 3.54
N TRP A 50 -12.31 2.10 2.48
CA TRP A 50 -13.16 1.64 1.38
C TRP A 50 -14.23 0.64 1.84
N GLN A 51 -13.85 -0.36 2.63
CA GLN A 51 -14.78 -1.43 3.07
C GLN A 51 -15.86 -0.93 4.04
N ILE A 52 -15.52 -0.01 4.95
CA ILE A 52 -16.46 0.54 5.94
C ILE A 52 -17.06 1.87 5.50
N ARG A 53 -16.67 2.38 4.32
CA ARG A 53 -17.14 3.63 3.71
C ARG A 53 -16.86 4.85 4.58
N ASP A 54 -15.72 4.86 5.26
CA ASP A 54 -15.30 5.95 6.14
C ASP A 54 -14.42 6.97 5.39
N TRP A 55 -15.05 8.04 4.94
CA TRP A 55 -14.36 9.14 4.24
C TRP A 55 -13.44 9.95 5.17
N ASN A 56 -13.74 10.01 6.47
CA ASN A 56 -12.90 10.71 7.44
C ASN A 56 -11.60 9.94 7.67
N LEU A 57 -11.67 8.60 7.76
CA LEU A 57 -10.49 7.75 7.77
C LEU A 57 -9.68 7.89 6.48
N MET A 58 -10.36 7.84 5.32
CA MET A 58 -9.72 8.00 4.01
C MET A 58 -8.91 9.30 3.94
N THR A 59 -9.50 10.44 4.28
CA THR A 59 -8.81 11.74 4.19
C THR A 59 -7.69 11.90 5.21
N LYS A 60 -7.82 11.30 6.41
CA LYS A 60 -6.81 11.39 7.48
C LYS A 60 -5.47 10.73 7.13
N ILE A 61 -5.50 9.66 6.33
CA ILE A 61 -4.30 8.88 5.97
C ILE A 61 -3.56 9.41 4.74
N LEU A 62 -4.09 10.45 4.09
CA LEU A 62 -3.50 11.04 2.89
C LEU A 62 -2.59 12.22 3.22
N ALA A 63 -1.52 12.34 2.45
CA ALA A 63 -0.61 13.49 2.47
C ALA A 63 -1.21 14.67 1.72
N ASP A 64 -0.71 15.86 2.05
CA ASP A 64 -1.03 17.05 1.28
C ASP A 64 -0.52 16.88 -0.16
N GLY A 65 -1.37 17.20 -1.14
CA GLY A 65 -1.06 17.00 -2.56
C GLY A 65 -1.22 15.56 -3.06
N PHE A 66 -1.93 14.69 -2.32
CA PHE A 66 -2.20 13.31 -2.74
C PHE A 66 -2.73 13.21 -4.19
N THR A 67 -2.19 12.25 -4.95
CA THR A 67 -2.63 11.89 -6.29
C THR A 67 -3.14 10.45 -6.37
N PHE A 68 -4.17 10.25 -7.20
CA PHE A 68 -4.75 8.95 -7.51
C PHE A 68 -4.69 8.69 -9.02
N SER A 69 -4.25 7.50 -9.40
CA SER A 69 -4.32 7.03 -10.79
C SER A 69 -5.00 5.66 -10.87
N SER A 70 -5.68 5.42 -11.98
CA SER A 70 -6.26 4.14 -12.36
C SER A 70 -6.26 4.02 -13.89
N PRO A 71 -6.71 2.90 -14.49
CA PRO A 71 -6.85 2.84 -15.94
C PRO A 71 -7.83 3.88 -16.53
N LEU A 72 -8.64 4.54 -15.70
CA LEU A 72 -9.64 5.53 -16.10
C LEU A 72 -9.29 6.98 -15.71
N ASP A 73 -8.31 7.17 -14.83
CA ASP A 73 -7.98 8.48 -14.26
C ASP A 73 -6.46 8.61 -14.11
N ASP A 74 -5.92 9.79 -14.41
CA ASP A 74 -4.48 10.06 -14.35
C ASP A 74 -4.20 11.19 -13.34
N HIS A 75 -3.53 10.86 -12.23
CA HIS A 75 -3.09 11.78 -11.17
C HIS A 75 -4.16 12.76 -10.68
N ILE A 76 -5.39 12.30 -10.51
CA ILE A 76 -6.49 13.12 -10.01
C ILE A 76 -6.32 13.42 -8.52
N ASN A 77 -6.81 14.59 -8.08
CA ASN A 77 -6.77 14.98 -6.68
C ASN A 77 -7.89 14.32 -5.85
N ILE A 78 -7.82 14.46 -4.53
CA ILE A 78 -8.79 13.84 -3.60
C ILE A 78 -10.24 14.28 -3.81
N ASN A 79 -10.49 15.50 -4.32
CA ASN A 79 -11.86 15.96 -4.60
C ASN A 79 -12.44 15.21 -5.81
N ALA A 80 -11.65 15.02 -6.87
CA ALA A 80 -12.05 14.21 -8.01
C ALA A 80 -12.23 12.73 -7.63
N VAL A 81 -11.38 12.19 -6.74
CA VAL A 81 -11.58 10.84 -6.17
C VAL A 81 -12.92 10.74 -5.45
N LYS A 82 -13.28 11.75 -4.65
CA LYS A 82 -14.56 11.80 -3.92
C LYS A 82 -15.77 11.77 -4.84
N GLU A 83 -15.69 12.47 -5.96
CA GLU A 83 -16.79 12.57 -6.93
C GLU A 83 -16.90 11.32 -7.81
N ARG A 84 -15.78 10.84 -8.36
CA ARG A 84 -15.76 9.82 -9.41
C ARG A 84 -15.62 8.40 -8.86
N CYS A 85 -14.73 8.22 -7.89
CA CYS A 85 -14.30 6.90 -7.45
C CYS A 85 -15.03 6.47 -6.18
N TRP A 86 -15.16 7.36 -5.20
CA TRP A 86 -15.73 7.06 -3.88
C TRP A 86 -17.17 6.52 -3.88
N PRO A 87 -18.08 6.91 -4.81
CA PRO A 87 -19.41 6.29 -4.89
C PRO A 87 -19.36 4.75 -4.99
N ASN A 88 -18.27 4.22 -5.54
CA ASN A 88 -18.07 2.78 -5.66
C ASN A 88 -17.85 2.08 -4.32
N ALA A 89 -17.45 2.76 -3.24
CA ALA A 89 -17.33 2.17 -1.90
C ALA A 89 -18.63 1.47 -1.44
N GLY A 90 -19.79 1.97 -1.92
CA GLY A 90 -21.11 1.34 -1.74
C GLY A 90 -21.18 -0.10 -2.24
N ASN A 91 -20.39 -0.45 -3.25
CA ASN A 91 -20.40 -1.73 -3.92
C ASN A 91 -19.36 -2.71 -3.35
N ILE A 92 -18.42 -2.28 -2.51
CA ILE A 92 -17.39 -3.17 -1.93
C ILE A 92 -17.97 -3.91 -0.74
N LYS A 93 -17.87 -5.24 -0.74
CA LYS A 93 -18.20 -6.09 0.42
C LYS A 93 -16.95 -6.50 1.18
N SER A 94 -15.94 -6.99 0.46
CA SER A 94 -14.67 -7.36 1.06
C SER A 94 -13.51 -7.12 0.11
N VAL A 95 -12.35 -6.88 0.72
CA VAL A 95 -11.04 -6.90 0.08
C VAL A 95 -10.15 -7.78 0.93
N ASP A 96 -9.45 -8.70 0.29
CA ASP A 96 -8.54 -9.68 0.85
C ASP A 96 -7.16 -9.50 0.20
N ILE A 97 -6.17 -9.17 1.02
CA ILE A 97 -4.79 -9.01 0.58
C ILE A 97 -4.20 -10.38 0.24
N ARG A 98 -3.75 -10.57 -1.00
CA ARG A 98 -3.21 -11.85 -1.50
C ARG A 98 -1.69 -11.90 -1.44
N GLN A 99 -1.05 -10.80 -1.79
CA GLN A 99 0.39 -10.66 -1.80
C GLN A 99 0.72 -9.18 -1.58
N LEU A 100 1.85 -8.92 -0.92
CA LEU A 100 2.36 -7.58 -0.77
C LEU A 100 3.89 -7.58 -0.84
N ILE A 101 4.46 -6.48 -1.31
CA ILE A 101 5.89 -6.19 -1.28
C ILE A 101 6.04 -4.79 -0.70
N MET A 102 6.93 -4.65 0.28
CA MET A 102 7.26 -3.37 0.90
C MET A 102 8.73 -3.06 0.66
N ASN A 103 9.02 -1.86 0.20
CA ASN A 103 10.38 -1.35 0.01
C ASN A 103 10.44 0.11 0.49
N GLY A 104 10.85 0.31 1.75
CA GLY A 104 10.82 1.63 2.39
C GLY A 104 9.42 2.23 2.39
N ASP A 105 9.27 3.34 1.67
CA ASP A 105 8.02 4.09 1.55
C ASP A 105 7.11 3.63 0.40
N VAL A 106 7.51 2.56 -0.29
CA VAL A 106 6.74 1.99 -1.39
C VAL A 106 6.08 0.69 -0.95
N VAL A 107 4.78 0.53 -1.25
CA VAL A 107 4.03 -0.71 -0.99
C VAL A 107 3.29 -1.14 -2.24
N PHE A 108 3.55 -2.36 -2.71
CA PHE A 108 2.76 -3.04 -3.73
C PHE A 108 1.84 -4.05 -3.07
N VAL A 109 0.63 -4.17 -3.58
CA VAL A 109 -0.37 -5.12 -3.10
C VAL A 109 -1.10 -5.76 -4.27
N ILE A 110 -1.26 -7.07 -4.23
CA ILE A 110 -2.28 -7.76 -5.02
C ILE A 110 -3.46 -8.02 -4.09
N ALA A 111 -4.60 -7.44 -4.41
CA ALA A 111 -5.82 -7.55 -3.62
C ALA A 111 -6.92 -8.27 -4.43
N ASN A 112 -7.59 -9.21 -3.77
CA ASN A 112 -8.83 -9.79 -4.26
C ASN A 112 -10.00 -9.07 -3.59
N GLY A 113 -11.02 -8.71 -4.33
CA GLY A 113 -12.22 -8.10 -3.80
C GLY A 113 -13.48 -8.82 -4.21
N TYR A 114 -14.53 -8.62 -3.42
CA TYR A 114 -15.88 -9.07 -3.73
C TYR A 114 -16.83 -7.89 -3.57
N ASN A 115 -17.72 -7.73 -4.54
CA ASN A 115 -18.76 -6.73 -4.44
C ASN A 115 -19.95 -7.23 -3.59
N THR A 116 -20.92 -6.36 -3.34
CA THR A 116 -22.14 -6.67 -2.57
C THR A 116 -23.01 -7.76 -3.21
N ALA A 117 -22.91 -7.96 -4.53
CA ALA A 117 -23.55 -9.06 -5.26
C ALA A 117 -22.72 -10.36 -5.26
N GLY A 118 -21.60 -10.41 -4.54
CA GLY A 118 -20.72 -11.59 -4.47
C GLY A 118 -19.83 -11.79 -5.71
N LYS A 119 -19.78 -10.84 -6.64
CA LYS A 119 -18.92 -10.91 -7.83
C LYS A 119 -17.48 -10.54 -7.47
N PHE A 120 -16.54 -11.29 -8.03
CA PHE A 120 -15.10 -11.16 -7.81
C PHE A 120 -14.46 -10.07 -8.67
N PHE A 121 -13.52 -9.32 -8.10
CA PHE A 121 -12.56 -8.47 -8.82
C PHE A 121 -11.16 -8.62 -8.23
N ARG A 122 -10.12 -8.27 -8.98
CA ARG A 122 -8.73 -8.24 -8.51
C ARG A 122 -8.06 -6.97 -8.98
N ASN A 123 -7.30 -6.35 -8.08
CA ASN A 123 -6.44 -5.20 -8.40
C ASN A 123 -4.99 -5.50 -8.01
N CYS A 124 -4.06 -4.87 -8.73
CA CYS A 124 -2.74 -4.58 -8.23
C CYS A 124 -2.72 -3.11 -7.83
N ASP A 125 -2.17 -2.82 -6.66
CA ASP A 125 -2.22 -1.52 -6.02
C ASP A 125 -0.81 -1.10 -5.66
N TYR A 126 -0.41 0.11 -6.07
CA TYR A 126 0.88 0.70 -5.80
C TYR A 126 0.70 1.95 -4.95
N PHE A 127 1.32 1.97 -3.78
CA PHE A 127 1.29 3.09 -2.85
C PHE A 127 2.68 3.67 -2.68
N VAL A 128 2.75 5.00 -2.71
CA VAL A 128 3.90 5.75 -2.19
C VAL A 128 3.47 6.47 -0.93
N LEU A 129 4.27 6.33 0.12
CA LEU A 129 4.08 6.99 1.39
C LEU A 129 5.11 8.10 1.58
N LYS A 130 4.77 9.06 2.42
CA LYS A 130 5.65 10.13 2.88
C LYS A 130 5.20 10.54 4.28
N ASP A 131 6.13 10.57 5.23
CA ASP A 131 5.88 11.01 6.60
C ASP A 131 4.65 10.32 7.26
N GLY A 132 4.49 9.01 7.02
CA GLY A 132 3.40 8.20 7.57
C GLY A 132 2.03 8.43 6.93
N LYS A 133 1.98 9.01 5.73
CA LYS A 133 0.75 9.25 4.95
C LYS A 133 0.93 8.81 3.49
N ILE A 134 -0.15 8.51 2.79
CA ILE A 134 -0.11 8.14 1.37
C ILE A 134 0.02 9.41 0.53
N SER A 135 1.11 9.54 -0.22
CA SER A 135 1.36 10.65 -1.15
C SER A 135 0.87 10.36 -2.57
N SER A 136 0.92 9.11 -3.01
CA SER A 136 0.26 8.69 -4.24
C SER A 136 -0.24 7.26 -4.18
N TYR A 137 -1.28 6.99 -4.96
CA TYR A 137 -1.83 5.65 -5.16
C TYR A 137 -2.13 5.41 -6.63
N GLU A 138 -1.72 4.25 -7.13
CA GLU A 138 -2.06 3.78 -8.48
C GLU A 138 -2.75 2.43 -8.38
N CYS A 139 -3.91 2.32 -9.03
CA CYS A 139 -4.64 1.08 -9.17
C CYS A 139 -4.46 0.51 -10.58
N PHE A 140 -4.21 -0.79 -10.68
CA PHE A 140 -4.19 -1.55 -11.93
C PHE A 140 -5.27 -2.62 -11.87
N PHE A 141 -6.24 -2.56 -12.77
CA PHE A 141 -7.33 -3.54 -12.81
C PHE A 141 -6.84 -4.88 -13.36
N GLY A 142 -7.11 -5.93 -12.60
CA GLY A 142 -6.86 -7.31 -12.96
C GLY A 142 -8.15 -8.04 -13.41
N PRO A 143 -8.14 -9.38 -13.41
CA PRO A 143 -9.28 -10.19 -13.84
C PRO A 143 -10.46 -10.11 -12.87
N GLY A 144 -11.65 -10.43 -13.37
CA GLY A 144 -12.91 -10.42 -12.63
C GLY A 144 -13.94 -9.54 -13.32
N ILE A 145 -14.95 -9.09 -12.58
CA ILE A 145 -15.74 -7.97 -13.06
C ILE A 145 -14.83 -6.75 -13.22
N ASN A 146 -15.00 -6.01 -14.30
CA ASN A 146 -14.47 -4.66 -14.38
C ASN A 146 -15.10 -3.92 -13.20
N TYR A 147 -14.32 -3.66 -12.16
CA TYR A 147 -14.77 -3.01 -10.94
C TYR A 147 -13.69 -2.00 -10.57
N PRO A 148 -14.03 -0.74 -10.29
CA PRO A 148 -15.36 -0.18 -9.98
C PRO A 148 -16.37 -0.04 -11.13
N ASN A 149 -15.99 -0.32 -12.38
CA ASN A 149 -16.85 -0.07 -13.54
C ASN A 149 -18.00 -1.10 -13.70
N SER A 150 -19.14 -0.90 -13.01
CA SER A 150 -20.38 -1.62 -13.30
C SER A 150 -20.96 -1.22 -14.66
N GLY A 151 -20.31 -1.66 -15.74
CA GLY A 151 -20.85 -1.72 -17.10
C GLY A 151 -21.20 -0.37 -17.74
N LYS A 152 -20.50 -0.06 -18.83
CA LYS A 152 -21.24 0.02 -20.09
C LYS A 152 -21.60 -1.41 -20.51
#